data_AF-A0A183NT18-F1
#
_entry.id   AF-A0A183NT18-F1
#
_cell.length_a   1.000
_cell.length_b   1.000
_cell.length_c   1.000
_cell.angle_alpha   90.00
_cell.angle_beta   90.00
_cell.angle_gamma   90.00
#
_symmetry.space_group_name_H-M   'P 1'
#
loop_
_entity.id
_entity.type
_entity.pdbx_description
1 polymer ?
#
loop_
_entity_poly.entity_id
_entity_poly.type
_entity_poly.pdbx_seq_one_letter_code
_entity_poly.pdbx_strand_id
1 'polypeptide(L)'
;MDGKKSKEMLFDPKEEHDACGVGFVVNTKGVRSNKVLKDAKVMLERMDHRGACACDEDTGDGSGVMTSIPYEIYLEYAREANVVLPPLGRFATGIIFIHDRTTTIPDLMQQFSKITEECDLKLLFWRMVNVNKNCIGIVAHSEEPIIVQVRQNILK
;
A
#
# COMPACT_ATOMS: atom_id res chain seq x y z
N MET A 1 -39.25 11.94 42.65
CA MET A 1 -38.85 10.66 43.28
C MET A 1 -39.44 9.60 42.36
N ASP A 2 -38.70 8.93 41.47
CA ASP A 2 -37.41 8.30 41.69
C ASP A 2 -36.57 8.24 40.40
N GLY A 3 -35.34 8.75 40.51
CA GLY A 3 -34.30 8.56 39.51
C GLY A 3 -33.71 7.17 39.64
N LYS A 4 -33.95 6.33 38.63
CA LYS A 4 -33.19 5.08 38.46
C LYS A 4 -31.82 5.44 37.89
N LYS A 5 -30.78 5.38 38.74
CA LYS A 5 -29.38 5.45 38.34
C LYS A 5 -29.09 4.35 37.31
N SER A 6 -29.02 4.70 36.04
CA SER A 6 -28.31 3.88 35.06
C SER A 6 -26.83 3.95 35.41
N LYS A 7 -26.20 2.78 35.57
CA LYS A 7 -24.75 2.60 35.73
C LYS A 7 -24.00 3.69 34.97
N GLU A 8 -23.22 4.50 35.69
CA GLU A 8 -22.29 5.46 35.11
C GLU A 8 -21.36 4.69 34.16
N MET A 9 -21.60 4.83 32.86
CA MET A 9 -20.59 4.46 31.87
C MET A 9 -19.42 5.44 32.08
N LEU A 10 -18.22 4.91 32.32
CA LEU A 10 -16.96 5.68 32.37
C LEU A 10 -16.60 6.32 31.01
N PHE A 11 -17.44 6.12 30.00
CA PHE A 11 -17.26 6.59 28.63
C PHE A 11 -18.44 7.51 28.28
N ASP A 12 -18.14 8.76 27.97
CA ASP A 12 -19.10 9.68 27.35
C ASP A 12 -19.02 9.50 25.83
N PRO A 13 -20.10 9.09 25.15
CA PRO A 13 -20.15 8.96 23.69
C PRO A 13 -19.79 10.25 22.92
N LYS A 14 -19.78 11.41 23.59
CA LYS A 14 -19.33 12.69 23.02
C LYS A 14 -17.80 12.81 22.93
N GLU A 15 -17.06 11.95 23.62
CA GLU A 15 -15.60 11.85 23.60
C GLU A 15 -15.10 10.83 22.56
N GLU A 16 -16.00 10.33 21.70
CA GLU A 16 -15.63 9.50 20.56
C GLU A 16 -14.99 10.38 19.48
N HIS A 17 -13.65 10.38 19.46
CA HIS A 17 -12.87 11.08 18.45
C HIS A 17 -12.75 10.26 17.16
N ASP A 18 -12.80 10.97 16.03
CA ASP A 18 -12.84 10.43 14.67
C ASP A 18 -11.66 9.46 14.40
N ALA A 19 -11.97 8.17 14.24
CA ALA A 19 -11.00 7.18 13.79
C ALA A 19 -10.83 7.28 12.27
N CYS A 20 -9.63 7.05 11.73
CA CYS A 20 -9.41 6.95 10.28
C CYS A 20 -10.46 6.06 9.59
N GLY A 21 -10.90 6.43 8.39
CA GLY A 21 -11.80 5.62 7.58
C GLY A 21 -11.13 4.32 7.13
N VAL A 22 -11.69 3.17 7.48
CA VAL A 22 -11.26 1.85 6.99
C VAL A 22 -12.46 1.11 6.42
N GLY A 23 -12.26 0.39 5.34
CA GLY A 23 -13.28 -0.47 4.76
C GLY A 23 -12.66 -1.52 3.84
N PHE A 24 -13.48 -2.44 3.37
CA PHE A 24 -13.07 -3.46 2.41
C PHE A 24 -14.18 -3.71 1.39
N VAL A 25 -13.77 -4.12 0.19
CA VAL A 25 -14.68 -4.58 -0.85
C VAL A 25 -14.25 -5.97 -1.29
N VAL A 26 -15.20 -6.89 -1.37
CA VAL A 26 -14.96 -8.27 -1.79
C VAL A 26 -15.96 -8.67 -2.87
N ASN A 27 -15.48 -9.44 -3.85
CA ASN A 27 -16.37 -10.16 -4.74
C ASN A 27 -16.78 -11.48 -4.07
N THR A 28 -18.04 -11.58 -3.63
CA THR A 28 -18.56 -12.76 -2.91
C THR A 28 -18.55 -14.05 -3.74
N LYS A 29 -18.44 -13.95 -5.07
CA LYS A 29 -18.29 -15.11 -5.96
C LYS A 29 -16.82 -15.55 -6.13
N GLY A 30 -15.87 -14.86 -5.51
CA GLY A 30 -14.43 -15.16 -5.61
C GLY A 30 -13.80 -14.84 -6.98
N VAL A 31 -14.54 -14.18 -7.88
CA VAL A 31 -14.05 -13.87 -9.23
C VAL A 31 -13.21 -12.59 -9.20
N ARG A 32 -11.99 -12.64 -9.73
CA ARG A 32 -11.13 -11.46 -9.89
C ARG A 32 -11.77 -10.47 -10.85
N SER A 33 -11.84 -9.20 -10.45
CA SER A 33 -12.36 -8.15 -11.29
C SER A 33 -11.79 -6.80 -10.86
N ASN A 34 -11.42 -5.97 -11.83
CA ASN A 34 -11.04 -4.59 -11.56
C ASN A 34 -12.19 -3.77 -10.93
N LYS A 35 -13.44 -4.26 -10.99
CA LYS A 35 -14.57 -3.65 -10.28
C LYS A 35 -14.31 -3.47 -8.79
N VAL A 36 -13.70 -4.44 -8.11
CA VAL A 36 -13.45 -4.31 -6.65
C VAL A 36 -12.51 -3.15 -6.33
N LEU A 37 -11.55 -2.87 -7.20
CA LEU A 37 -10.63 -1.74 -7.05
C LEU A 37 -11.33 -0.41 -7.32
N LYS A 38 -12.21 -0.35 -8.33
CA LYS A 38 -13.04 0.83 -8.61
C LYS A 38 -13.98 1.15 -7.46
N ASP A 39 -14.61 0.13 -6.89
CA ASP A 39 -15.50 0.28 -5.74
C ASP A 39 -14.70 0.72 -4.49
N ALA A 40 -13.49 0.20 -4.28
CA ALA A 40 -12.59 0.63 -3.21
C ALA A 40 -12.14 2.10 -3.37
N LYS A 41 -11.90 2.57 -4.60
CA LYS A 41 -11.63 3.98 -4.89
C LYS A 41 -12.81 4.88 -4.49
N VAL A 42 -14.03 4.51 -4.88
CA VAL A 42 -15.24 5.27 -4.50
C VAL A 42 -15.42 5.30 -2.99
N MET A 43 -15.09 4.20 -2.30
CA MET A 43 -15.13 4.14 -0.84
C MET A 43 -14.10 5.10 -0.21
N LEU A 44 -12.86 5.13 -0.71
CA LEU A 44 -11.83 6.06 -0.24
C LEU A 44 -12.24 7.53 -0.45
N GLU A 45 -12.75 7.88 -1.63
CA GLU A 45 -13.25 9.24 -1.93
C GLU A 45 -14.38 9.67 -0.98
N ARG A 46 -15.21 8.72 -0.53
CA ARG A 46 -16.28 8.99 0.43
C ARG A 46 -15.78 9.12 1.87
N MET A 47 -14.56 8.69 2.16
CA MET A 47 -13.93 8.82 3.48
C MET A 47 -13.10 10.10 3.63
N ASP A 48 -13.06 10.95 2.61
CA ASP A 48 -12.28 12.20 2.59
C ASP A 48 -12.61 13.13 3.77
N HIS A 49 -13.88 13.22 4.15
CA HIS A 49 -14.34 13.99 5.32
C HIS A 49 -13.80 13.50 6.67
N ARG A 50 -13.14 12.33 6.70
CA ARG A 50 -12.48 11.73 7.88
C ARG A 50 -10.97 11.75 7.76
N GLY A 51 -10.43 12.36 6.70
CA GLY A 51 -9.02 12.63 6.52
C GLY A 51 -8.61 13.90 7.24
N ALA A 52 -7.35 13.96 7.64
CA ALA A 52 -6.70 15.20 8.05
C ALA A 52 -5.73 15.63 6.94
N CYS A 53 -5.57 16.95 6.82
CA CYS A 53 -4.64 17.58 5.90
C CYS A 53 -3.59 18.40 6.67
N ALA A 54 -2.40 18.51 6.07
CA ALA A 54 -1.32 19.35 6.57
C ALA A 54 -1.63 20.84 6.36
N CYS A 55 -0.68 21.68 6.75
CA CYS A 55 -0.81 23.14 6.67
C CYS A 55 -0.89 23.71 5.25
N ASP A 56 -0.60 22.91 4.22
CA ASP A 56 -0.70 23.30 2.81
C ASP A 56 -2.06 22.96 2.18
N GLU A 57 -3.02 22.44 2.97
CA GLU A 57 -4.38 22.02 2.58
C GLU A 57 -4.46 20.87 1.54
N ASP A 58 -3.40 20.67 0.74
CA ASP A 58 -3.29 19.67 -0.32
C ASP A 58 -2.62 18.35 0.14
N THR A 59 -1.77 18.37 1.17
CA THR A 59 -1.13 17.16 1.70
C THR A 59 -2.06 16.48 2.70
N GLY A 60 -2.55 15.29 2.39
CA GLY A 60 -3.25 14.44 3.36
C GLY A 60 -2.31 13.62 4.24
N ASP A 61 -2.77 13.19 5.41
CA ASP A 61 -2.00 12.34 6.35
C ASP A 61 -1.68 10.95 5.77
N GLY A 62 -2.53 10.45 4.87
CA GLY A 62 -2.28 9.20 4.16
C GLY A 62 -3.54 8.50 3.67
N SER A 63 -3.42 7.85 2.52
CA SER A 63 -4.46 6.96 1.98
C SER A 63 -3.81 5.77 1.28
N GLY A 64 -4.52 4.65 1.19
CA GLY A 64 -3.96 3.45 0.58
C GLY A 64 -5.01 2.39 0.28
N VAL A 65 -4.66 1.49 -0.63
CA VAL A 65 -5.47 0.32 -0.97
C VAL A 65 -4.57 -0.92 -1.03
N MET A 66 -4.96 -1.96 -0.30
CA MET A 66 -4.33 -3.27 -0.40
C MET A 66 -5.16 -4.15 -1.34
N THR A 67 -4.51 -4.80 -2.29
CA THR A 67 -5.14 -5.71 -3.25
C THR A 67 -4.42 -7.04 -3.29
N SER A 68 -5.08 -8.07 -3.83
CA SER A 68 -4.38 -9.28 -4.26
C SER A 68 -3.37 -8.94 -5.36
N ILE A 69 -2.29 -9.71 -5.48
CA ILE A 69 -1.30 -9.53 -6.55
C ILE A 69 -2.00 -9.52 -7.94
N PRO A 70 -1.92 -8.40 -8.70
CA PRO A 70 -2.55 -8.30 -10.01
C PRO A 70 -1.68 -9.02 -11.05
N TYR A 71 -1.90 -10.33 -11.17
CA TYR A 71 -1.03 -11.23 -11.93
C TYR A 71 -0.84 -10.84 -13.39
N GLU A 72 -1.92 -10.43 -14.04
CA GLU A 72 -1.95 -10.06 -15.46
C GLU A 72 -1.02 -8.87 -15.73
N ILE A 73 -1.04 -7.87 -14.85
CA ILE A 73 -0.14 -6.71 -14.93
C ILE A 73 1.32 -7.15 -14.69
N TYR A 74 1.55 -8.11 -13.80
CA TYR A 74 2.91 -8.57 -13.49
C TYR A 74 3.52 -9.42 -14.60
N LEU A 75 2.71 -10.12 -15.38
CA LEU A 75 3.16 -10.81 -16.60
C LEU A 75 3.73 -9.82 -17.62
N GLU A 76 3.13 -8.64 -17.75
CA GLU A 76 3.64 -7.58 -18.62
C GLU A 76 4.99 -7.07 -18.13
N TYR A 77 5.11 -6.76 -16.84
CA TYR A 77 6.38 -6.31 -16.27
C TYR A 77 7.49 -7.35 -16.36
N ALA A 78 7.16 -8.63 -16.17
CA ALA A 78 8.14 -9.70 -16.32
C ALA A 78 8.64 -9.82 -17.77
N ARG A 79 7.73 -9.63 -18.75
CA ARG A 79 8.10 -9.58 -20.17
C ARG A 79 9.05 -8.43 -20.48
N GLU A 80 8.77 -7.23 -19.96
CA GLU A 80 9.66 -6.06 -20.09
C GLU A 80 11.05 -6.32 -19.51
N ALA A 81 11.12 -7.05 -18.40
CA ALA A 81 12.36 -7.45 -17.75
C ALA A 81 13.05 -8.68 -18.39
N ASN A 82 12.48 -9.27 -19.45
CA ASN A 82 12.93 -10.54 -20.04
C ASN A 82 13.01 -11.71 -19.03
N VAL A 83 12.05 -11.77 -18.09
CA VAL A 83 11.95 -12.81 -17.07
C VAL A 83 10.66 -13.61 -17.24
N VAL A 84 10.74 -14.92 -17.02
CA VAL A 84 9.56 -15.79 -16.92
C VAL A 84 9.00 -15.68 -15.50
N LEU A 85 7.80 -15.14 -15.36
CA LEU A 85 7.12 -15.06 -14.06
C LEU A 85 6.51 -16.42 -13.69
N PRO A 86 6.77 -16.94 -12.48
CA PRO A 86 6.12 -18.13 -11.96
C PRO A 86 4.58 -17.96 -11.86
N PRO A 87 3.82 -19.06 -11.78
CA PRO A 87 2.39 -18.98 -11.49
C PRO A 87 2.16 -18.40 -10.09
N LEU A 88 0.95 -17.88 -9.85
CA LEU A 88 0.55 -17.39 -8.53
C LEU A 88 0.74 -18.45 -7.45
N GLY A 89 1.16 -17.98 -6.26
CA GLY A 89 1.53 -18.86 -5.14
C GLY A 89 2.97 -19.38 -5.22
N ARG A 90 3.68 -19.19 -6.34
CA ARG A 90 5.11 -19.51 -6.48
C ARG A 90 6.00 -18.27 -6.51
N PHE A 91 5.45 -17.07 -6.46
CA PHE A 91 6.24 -15.84 -6.36
C PHE A 91 5.64 -14.87 -5.34
N ALA A 92 6.49 -13.99 -4.83
CA ALA A 92 6.16 -12.91 -3.93
C ALA A 92 6.57 -11.55 -4.55
N THR A 93 6.01 -10.48 -4.01
CA THR A 93 6.35 -9.12 -4.39
C THR A 93 6.36 -8.21 -3.17
N GLY A 94 7.21 -7.20 -3.20
CA GLY A 94 7.28 -6.16 -2.17
C GLY A 94 7.34 -4.78 -2.78
N ILE A 95 6.82 -3.80 -2.06
CA ILE A 95 6.98 -2.37 -2.33
C ILE A 95 7.93 -1.83 -1.26
N ILE A 96 8.98 -1.13 -1.67
CA ILE A 96 10.02 -0.60 -0.80
C ILE A 96 10.08 0.91 -1.01
N PHE A 97 10.03 1.65 0.10
CA PHE A 97 10.17 3.11 0.12
C PHE A 97 11.57 3.48 0.58
N ILE A 98 12.28 4.25 -0.23
CA ILE A 98 13.66 4.65 -0.01
C ILE A 98 13.67 6.17 0.20
N HIS A 99 13.89 6.59 1.45
CA HIS A 99 14.03 8.01 1.83
C HIS A 99 15.49 8.45 1.95
N ASP A 100 16.41 7.50 2.10
CA ASP A 100 17.80 7.80 2.39
C ASP A 100 18.50 8.41 1.17
N ARG A 101 19.04 9.63 1.36
CA ARG A 101 19.84 10.34 0.35
C ARG A 101 21.30 9.90 0.34
N THR A 102 21.72 9.09 1.32
CA THR A 102 23.11 8.64 1.50
C THR A 102 23.36 7.24 0.94
N THR A 103 22.40 6.32 1.06
CA THR A 103 22.44 5.00 0.42
C THR A 103 21.99 5.10 -1.03
N THR A 104 22.81 4.64 -1.97
CA THR A 104 22.41 4.60 -3.38
C THR A 104 21.44 3.44 -3.63
N ILE A 105 20.53 3.59 -4.61
CA ILE A 105 19.63 2.49 -5.02
C ILE A 105 20.41 1.19 -5.31
N PRO A 106 21.56 1.22 -6.03
CA PRO A 106 22.39 0.02 -6.23
C PRO A 106 22.83 -0.66 -4.93
N ASP A 107 23.28 0.08 -3.92
CA ASP A 107 23.73 -0.48 -2.65
C ASP A 107 22.58 -1.18 -1.91
N LEU A 108 21.39 -0.55 -1.91
CA LEU A 108 20.18 -1.14 -1.35
C LEU A 108 19.78 -2.41 -2.08
N MET A 109 19.80 -2.40 -3.42
CA MET A 109 19.48 -3.58 -4.23
C MET A 109 20.48 -4.71 -3.97
N GLN A 110 21.77 -4.40 -3.78
CA GLN A 110 22.80 -5.38 -3.47
C GLN A 110 22.58 -6.00 -2.09
N GLN A 111 22.35 -5.19 -1.05
CA GLN A 111 22.06 -5.68 0.30
C GLN A 111 20.80 -6.55 0.31
N PHE A 112 19.75 -6.11 -0.39
CA PHE A 112 18.51 -6.87 -0.50
C PHE A 112 18.71 -8.19 -1.25
N SER A 113 19.53 -8.22 -2.31
CA SER A 113 19.87 -9.46 -3.02
C SER A 113 20.57 -10.45 -2.10
N LYS A 114 21.53 -9.97 -1.30
CA LYS A 114 22.25 -10.81 -0.34
C LYS A 114 21.30 -11.45 0.69
N ILE A 115 20.41 -10.65 1.28
CA ILE A 115 19.39 -11.17 2.24
C ILE A 115 18.44 -12.17 1.55
N THR A 116 18.07 -11.90 0.31
CA THR A 116 17.20 -12.78 -0.49
C THR A 116 17.86 -14.13 -0.71
N GLU A 117 19.15 -14.16 -1.05
CA GLU A 117 19.95 -15.38 -1.21
C GLU A 117 20.10 -16.14 0.10
N GLU A 118 20.36 -15.45 1.22
CA GLU A 118 20.43 -16.05 2.57
C GLU A 118 19.10 -16.69 3.01
N CYS A 119 17.97 -16.27 2.43
CA CYS A 119 16.64 -16.79 2.71
C CYS A 119 16.17 -17.87 1.72
N ASP A 120 17.06 -18.39 0.86
CA ASP A 120 16.71 -19.32 -0.23
C ASP A 120 15.59 -18.77 -1.13
N LEU A 121 15.63 -17.47 -1.40
CA LEU A 121 14.73 -16.83 -2.36
C LEU A 121 15.53 -16.45 -3.60
N LYS A 122 14.87 -16.45 -4.76
CA LYS A 122 15.48 -15.99 -6.01
C LYS A 122 14.87 -14.66 -6.42
N LEU A 123 15.69 -13.61 -6.45
CA LEU A 123 15.29 -12.33 -7.03
C LEU A 123 15.00 -12.49 -8.53
N LEU A 124 13.82 -12.03 -8.97
CA LEU A 124 13.40 -12.12 -10.37
C LEU A 124 13.76 -10.83 -11.12
N PHE A 125 13.23 -9.70 -10.67
CA PHE A 125 13.51 -8.39 -11.24
C PHE A 125 13.07 -7.28 -10.29
N TRP A 126 13.62 -6.08 -10.53
CA TRP A 126 13.22 -4.83 -9.89
C TRP A 126 12.44 -3.97 -10.86
N ARG A 127 11.57 -3.11 -10.34
CA ARG A 127 10.82 -2.14 -11.13
C ARG A 127 10.68 -0.84 -10.35
N MET A 128 10.95 0.28 -11.00
CA MET A 128 10.58 1.60 -10.49
C MET A 128 9.07 1.80 -10.59
N VAL A 129 8.43 2.25 -9.51
CA VAL A 129 6.98 2.50 -9.56
C VAL A 129 6.73 3.84 -10.24
N ASN A 130 5.93 3.80 -11.32
CA ASN A 130 5.47 5.01 -11.99
C ASN A 130 4.54 5.79 -11.04
N VAL A 131 4.90 7.03 -10.73
CA VAL A 131 4.14 7.95 -9.87
C VAL A 131 3.91 9.27 -10.61
N ASN A 132 2.77 9.92 -10.34
CA ASN A 132 2.52 11.28 -10.80
C ASN A 132 2.73 12.25 -9.63
N LYS A 133 3.90 12.90 -9.61
CA LYS A 133 4.31 13.82 -8.54
C LYS A 133 3.56 15.15 -8.54
N ASN A 134 2.85 15.46 -9.62
CA ASN A 134 2.11 16.72 -9.76
C ASN A 134 0.75 16.71 -9.03
N CYS A 135 0.45 15.64 -8.29
CA CYS A 135 -0.84 15.44 -7.62
C CYS A 135 -0.73 15.43 -6.09
N ILE A 136 0.40 15.84 -5.52
CA ILE A 136 0.63 15.88 -4.08
C ILE A 136 1.00 17.30 -3.63
N GLY A 137 0.63 17.66 -2.40
CA GLY A 137 1.00 18.93 -1.79
C GLY A 137 2.51 19.07 -1.56
N ILE A 138 2.96 20.29 -1.26
CA ILE A 138 4.38 20.62 -1.14
C ILE A 138 5.04 19.91 0.04
N VAL A 139 4.30 19.68 1.12
CA VAL A 139 4.78 18.96 2.31
C VAL A 139 4.99 17.48 1.97
N ALA A 140 4.04 16.82 1.32
CA ALA A 140 4.24 15.44 0.84
C ALA A 140 5.40 15.32 -0.15
N HIS A 141 5.56 16.31 -1.03
CA HIS A 141 6.62 16.31 -2.03
C HIS A 141 8.03 16.44 -1.42
N SER A 142 8.20 17.18 -0.31
CA SER A 142 9.53 17.32 0.32
C SER A 142 10.06 16.02 0.93
N GLU A 143 9.15 15.14 1.34
CA GLU A 143 9.42 13.85 1.97
C GLU A 143 9.14 12.64 1.05
N GLU A 144 8.86 12.86 -0.24
CA GLU A 144 8.51 11.78 -1.17
C GLU A 144 9.65 10.76 -1.32
N PRO A 145 9.42 9.46 -1.03
CA PRO A 145 10.43 8.43 -1.23
C PRO A 145 10.58 8.04 -2.69
N ILE A 146 11.73 7.46 -3.01
CA ILE A 146 11.84 6.63 -4.19
C ILE A 146 11.12 5.30 -3.92
N ILE A 147 10.16 4.95 -4.78
CA ILE A 147 9.38 3.72 -4.64
C ILE A 147 9.86 2.69 -5.65
N VAL A 148 10.42 1.59 -5.12
CA VAL A 148 10.81 0.43 -5.92
C VAL A 148 9.95 -0.76 -5.58
N GLN A 149 9.79 -1.65 -6.54
CA GLN A 149 9.00 -2.85 -6.39
C GLN A 149 9.83 -4.06 -6.80
N VAL A 150 9.94 -5.00 -5.87
CA VAL A 150 10.77 -6.19 -5.99
C VAL A 150 9.92 -7.44 -6.19
N ARG A 151 10.42 -8.39 -6.98
CA ARG A 151 9.80 -9.71 -7.17
C ARG A 151 10.79 -10.80 -6.81
N GLN A 152 10.31 -11.80 -6.09
CA GLN A 152 11.09 -12.97 -5.70
C GLN A 152 10.31 -14.23 -6.04
N ASN A 153 11.00 -15.25 -6.51
CA ASN A 153 10.48 -16.60 -6.62
C ASN A 153 10.57 -17.26 -5.25
N ILE A 154 9.51 -17.98 -4.88
CA ILE A 154 9.52 -18.84 -3.69
C ILE A 154 10.15 -20.16 -4.12
N LEU A 155 11.37 -20.43 -3.66
CA LEU A 155 12.02 -21.72 -3.89
C LEU A 155 11.40 -22.74 -2.92
N LYS A 156 10.22 -23.26 -3.27
CA LYS A 156 9.61 -24.46 -2.70
C LYS A 156 8.95 -25.25 -3.81
#